data_AF-A0A7J3ACS3-F1
#
_entry.id   AF-A0A7J3ACS3-F1
#
_cell.length_a   1.000
_cell.length_b   1.000
_cell.length_c   1.000
_cell.angle_alpha   90.00
_cell.angle_beta   90.00
_cell.angle_gamma   90.00
#
_symmetry.space_group_name_H-M   'P 1'
#
loop_
_entity.id
_entity.type
_entity.pdbx_description
1 polymer ?
#
loop_
_entity_poly.entity_id
_entity_poly.type
_entity_poly.pdbx_seq_one_letter_code
_entity_poly.pdbx_strand_id
1 'polypeptide(L)'
;MEPEKFKLADLIDGIVIPIILVVLIFVLAVYVNPTGQYHVLGETNVIAVILTQGFAQMIVLGVPLILGLLWNKWAGGAAGFIMGGMYYVASAGQYNGLYASMGVTAYNFFGDISMLFYLVNAVIIGYMAGSLSKGSTNFKRMLGASLTAAITTAIIQAFMNYNVALEPGRMMAQNSWATDPVMAVVINFVPSIALGIIVPILAKVMTWYGIQPMKHYAS
;
A
#
# COMPACT_ATOMS: atom_id res chain seq x y z
N MET A 1 -23.50 22.69 22.93
CA MET A 1 -23.99 22.29 21.60
C MET A 1 -24.66 20.95 21.77
N GLU A 2 -25.94 20.82 21.41
CA GLU A 2 -26.60 19.51 21.42
C GLU A 2 -25.97 18.60 20.35
N PRO A 3 -25.75 17.31 20.63
CA PRO A 3 -25.25 16.37 19.63
C PRO A 3 -26.25 16.25 18.48
N GLU A 4 -25.73 16.19 17.25
CA GLU A 4 -26.56 16.08 16.05
C GLU A 4 -27.41 14.79 16.11
N LYS A 5 -28.72 14.90 15.84
CA LYS A 5 -29.64 13.77 15.91
C LYS A 5 -29.31 12.78 14.78
N PHE A 6 -29.27 11.49 15.12
CA PHE A 6 -29.01 10.40 14.18
C PHE A 6 -30.05 10.41 13.04
N LYS A 7 -29.56 10.49 11.81
CA LYS A 7 -30.35 10.54 10.57
C LYS A 7 -30.27 9.20 9.83
N LEU A 8 -31.24 8.92 8.97
CA LEU A 8 -31.22 7.75 8.10
C LEU A 8 -30.00 7.75 7.15
N ALA A 9 -29.48 8.93 6.81
CA ALA A 9 -28.25 9.10 6.04
C ALA A 9 -27.02 8.52 6.77
N ASP A 10 -26.97 8.61 8.10
CA ASP A 10 -25.87 8.04 8.90
C ASP A 10 -25.85 6.51 8.81
N LEU A 11 -27.02 5.90 8.54
CA LEU A 11 -27.19 4.47 8.31
C LEU A 11 -26.66 4.07 6.92
N ILE A 12 -26.82 4.93 5.92
CA ILE A 12 -26.26 4.73 4.59
C ILE A 12 -24.73 4.84 4.66
N ASP A 13 -24.22 5.90 5.27
CA ASP A 13 -22.78 6.16 5.37
C ASP A 13 -22.07 5.13 6.26
N GLY A 14 -22.72 4.72 7.36
CA GLY A 14 -22.14 3.79 8.34
C GLY A 14 -22.33 2.31 8.03
N ILE A 15 -23.28 1.92 7.17
CA ILE A 15 -23.58 0.49 6.89
C ILE A 15 -23.60 0.20 5.39
N VAL A 16 -24.39 0.93 4.62
CA VAL A 16 -24.58 0.64 3.18
C VAL A 16 -23.29 0.83 2.40
N ILE A 17 -22.57 1.95 2.62
CA ILE A 17 -21.29 2.20 1.96
C ILE A 17 -20.25 1.12 2.30
N PRO A 18 -20.00 0.76 3.59
CA PRO A 18 -19.14 -0.37 3.93
C PRO A 18 -19.52 -1.69 3.27
N ILE A 19 -20.80 -2.04 3.19
CA ILE A 19 -21.24 -3.28 2.52
C ILE A 19 -20.94 -3.24 1.02
N ILE A 20 -21.19 -2.11 0.35
CA ILE A 20 -20.82 -1.92 -1.06
C ILE A 20 -19.33 -2.12 -1.25
N LEU A 21 -18.50 -1.58 -0.35
CA LEU A 21 -17.04 -1.77 -0.39
C LEU A 21 -16.65 -3.24 -0.23
N VAL A 22 -17.30 -3.99 0.67
CA VAL A 22 -17.07 -5.43 0.83
C VAL A 22 -17.39 -6.19 -0.46
N VAL A 23 -18.52 -5.90 -1.09
CA VAL A 23 -18.91 -6.51 -2.37
C VAL A 23 -17.91 -6.14 -3.47
N LEU A 24 -17.48 -4.89 -3.53
CA LEU A 24 -16.47 -4.43 -4.49
C LEU A 24 -15.14 -5.17 -4.30
N ILE A 25 -14.65 -5.31 -3.07
CA ILE A 25 -13.43 -6.05 -2.74
C ILE A 25 -13.56 -7.52 -3.16
N PHE A 26 -14.70 -8.15 -2.88
CA PHE A 26 -14.97 -9.52 -3.30
C PHE A 26 -14.91 -9.66 -4.83
N VAL A 27 -15.59 -8.78 -5.56
CA VAL A 27 -15.57 -8.80 -7.03
C VAL A 27 -14.15 -8.60 -7.57
N LEU A 28 -13.41 -7.63 -7.02
CA LEU A 28 -12.03 -7.38 -7.41
C LEU A 28 -11.13 -8.58 -7.14
N ALA A 29 -11.27 -9.22 -5.97
CA ALA A 29 -10.41 -10.34 -5.57
C ALA A 29 -10.74 -11.65 -6.32
N VAL A 30 -12.02 -11.93 -6.59
CA VAL A 30 -12.46 -13.24 -7.10
C VAL A 30 -12.65 -13.24 -8.61
N TYR A 31 -13.13 -12.12 -9.19
CA TYR A 31 -13.41 -12.02 -10.62
C TYR A 31 -12.34 -11.27 -11.39
N VAL A 32 -11.85 -10.14 -10.86
CA VAL A 32 -10.91 -9.28 -11.61
C VAL A 32 -9.46 -9.72 -11.44
N ASN A 33 -9.06 -10.18 -10.25
CA ASN A 33 -7.70 -10.61 -9.96
C ASN A 33 -7.26 -11.72 -10.93
N PRO A 34 -6.08 -11.61 -11.57
CA PRO A 34 -5.54 -12.66 -12.44
C PRO A 34 -5.38 -14.02 -11.75
N THR A 35 -5.25 -14.02 -10.43
CA THR A 35 -5.15 -15.23 -9.59
C THR A 35 -6.47 -15.59 -8.90
N GLY A 36 -7.55 -14.86 -9.20
CA GLY A 36 -8.89 -15.13 -8.67
C GLY A 36 -9.57 -16.28 -9.41
N GLN A 37 -10.60 -16.86 -8.79
CA GLN A 37 -11.29 -18.05 -9.31
C GLN A 37 -11.86 -17.89 -10.72
N TYR A 38 -12.34 -16.70 -11.09
CA TYR A 38 -12.97 -16.46 -12.40
C TYR A 38 -12.14 -15.59 -13.35
N HIS A 39 -11.18 -14.80 -12.83
CA HIS A 39 -10.14 -14.09 -13.59
C HIS A 39 -10.61 -13.55 -14.97
N VAL A 40 -11.74 -12.84 -15.00
CA VAL A 40 -12.51 -12.49 -16.21
C VAL A 40 -11.77 -11.57 -17.19
N LEU A 41 -10.69 -10.94 -16.72
CA LEU A 41 -9.82 -10.10 -17.53
C LEU A 41 -8.60 -10.87 -18.10
N GLY A 42 -8.46 -12.16 -17.80
CA GLY A 42 -7.38 -13.03 -18.26
C GLY A 42 -6.23 -13.20 -17.25
N GLU A 43 -5.56 -14.37 -17.31
CA GLU A 43 -4.52 -14.82 -16.36
C GLU A 43 -3.20 -13.99 -16.40
N THR A 44 -2.97 -13.24 -17.47
CA THR A 44 -1.73 -12.46 -17.70
C THR A 44 -2.00 -11.00 -18.06
N ASN A 45 -3.17 -10.48 -17.67
CA ASN A 45 -3.55 -9.12 -18.00
C ASN A 45 -2.93 -8.11 -17.02
N VAL A 46 -1.99 -7.31 -17.51
CA VAL A 46 -1.33 -6.23 -16.77
C VAL A 46 -2.34 -5.26 -16.14
N ILE A 47 -3.46 -4.97 -16.82
CA ILE A 47 -4.51 -4.08 -16.31
C ILE A 47 -5.15 -4.69 -15.07
N ALA A 48 -5.42 -6.01 -15.07
CA ALA A 48 -6.00 -6.71 -13.94
C ALA A 48 -5.05 -6.79 -12.74
N VAL A 49 -3.74 -6.93 -12.98
CA VAL A 49 -2.70 -6.85 -11.93
C VAL A 49 -2.67 -5.45 -11.30
N ILE A 50 -2.70 -4.40 -12.12
CA ILE A 50 -2.71 -3.01 -11.65
C ILE A 50 -3.97 -2.73 -10.82
N LEU A 51 -5.15 -3.11 -11.33
CA LEU A 51 -6.43 -2.84 -10.69
C LEU A 51 -6.63 -3.57 -9.36
N THR A 52 -5.94 -4.69 -9.14
CA THR A 52 -6.08 -5.47 -7.90
C THR A 52 -4.88 -5.31 -6.98
N GLN A 53 -3.71 -5.82 -7.38
CA GLN A 53 -2.50 -5.81 -6.55
C GLN A 53 -1.90 -4.40 -6.45
N GLY A 54 -1.89 -3.64 -7.55
CA GLY A 54 -1.40 -2.26 -7.56
C GLY A 54 -2.22 -1.34 -6.65
N PHE A 55 -3.55 -1.38 -6.74
CA PHE A 55 -4.43 -0.62 -5.85
C PHE A 55 -4.31 -1.04 -4.38
N ALA A 56 -4.23 -2.35 -4.10
CA ALA A 56 -4.04 -2.83 -2.74
C ALA A 56 -2.75 -2.27 -2.13
N GLN A 57 -1.64 -2.33 -2.88
CA GLN A 57 -0.36 -1.80 -2.45
C GLN A 57 -0.40 -0.26 -2.29
N MET A 58 -1.12 0.44 -3.16
CA MET A 58 -1.32 1.89 -3.03
C MET A 58 -2.07 2.27 -1.75
N ILE A 59 -3.07 1.49 -1.33
CA ILE A 59 -3.79 1.73 -0.06
C ILE A 59 -2.89 1.42 1.14
N VAL A 60 -2.19 0.28 1.09
CA VAL A 60 -1.32 -0.21 2.17
C VAL A 60 -0.18 0.75 2.47
N LEU A 61 0.42 1.36 1.44
CA LEU A 61 1.48 2.35 1.60
C LEU A 61 0.93 3.78 1.71
N GLY A 62 -0.22 4.05 1.10
CA GLY A 62 -0.84 5.37 1.05
C GLY A 62 -1.40 5.81 2.40
N VAL A 63 -2.09 4.92 3.13
CA VAL A 63 -2.64 5.24 4.46
C VAL A 63 -1.53 5.65 5.46
N PRO A 64 -0.44 4.86 5.64
CA PRO A 64 0.70 5.26 6.46
C PRO A 64 1.33 6.57 6.02
N LEU A 65 1.45 6.79 4.71
CA LEU A 65 2.02 8.02 4.16
C LEU A 65 1.14 9.24 4.48
N ILE A 66 -0.19 9.15 4.29
CA ILE A 66 -1.16 10.19 4.64
C ILE A 66 -1.03 10.54 6.14
N LEU A 67 -1.08 9.53 7.00
CA LEU A 67 -1.01 9.73 8.45
C LEU A 67 0.37 10.22 8.90
N GLY A 68 1.43 9.83 8.22
CA GLY A 68 2.76 10.42 8.40
C GLY A 68 2.76 11.91 8.07
N LEU A 69 2.28 12.28 6.89
CA LEU A 69 2.26 13.67 6.41
C LEU A 69 1.38 14.58 7.27
N LEU A 70 0.20 14.11 7.67
CA LEU A 70 -0.81 14.89 8.39
C LEU A 70 -0.60 14.88 9.90
N TRP A 71 -0.36 13.71 10.50
CA TRP A 71 -0.22 13.58 11.95
C TRP A 71 1.23 13.74 12.40
N ASN A 72 2.01 12.67 12.33
CA ASN A 72 3.41 12.63 12.73
C ASN A 72 4.04 11.29 12.36
N LYS A 73 5.34 11.16 12.59
CA LYS A 73 6.12 9.95 12.32
C LYS A 73 5.61 8.69 13.03
N TRP A 74 5.04 8.83 14.24
CA TRP A 74 4.52 7.70 15.02
C TRP A 74 3.17 7.24 14.49
N ALA A 75 2.28 8.17 14.15
CA ALA A 75 1.02 7.87 13.50
C ALA A 75 1.23 7.17 12.14
N GLY A 76 2.14 7.69 11.32
CA GLY A 76 2.52 7.05 10.06
C GLY A 76 3.12 5.66 10.28
N GLY A 77 4.05 5.51 11.23
CA GLY A 77 4.67 4.22 11.54
C GLY A 77 3.70 3.17 12.08
N ALA A 78 2.80 3.56 13.00
CA ALA A 78 1.81 2.66 13.59
C ALA A 78 0.76 2.21 12.56
N ALA A 79 0.28 3.14 11.73
CA ALA A 79 -0.57 2.79 10.60
C ALA A 79 0.14 1.86 9.61
N GLY A 80 1.44 2.11 9.36
CA GLY A 80 2.30 1.24 8.58
C GLY A 80 2.38 -0.18 9.12
N PHE A 81 2.52 -0.32 10.43
CA PHE A 81 2.57 -1.62 11.09
C PHE A 81 1.27 -2.41 10.88
N ILE A 82 0.11 -1.76 11.06
CA ILE A 82 -1.20 -2.39 10.89
C ILE A 82 -1.44 -2.75 9.41
N MET A 83 -1.33 -1.77 8.53
CA MET A 83 -1.62 -1.93 7.09
C MET A 83 -0.64 -2.92 6.44
N GLY A 84 0.65 -2.75 6.71
CA GLY A 84 1.69 -3.63 6.17
C GLY A 84 1.67 -5.02 6.78
N GLY A 85 1.31 -5.17 8.07
CA GLY A 85 1.14 -6.46 8.71
C GLY A 85 -0.03 -7.25 8.14
N MET A 86 -1.18 -6.60 7.93
CA MET A 86 -2.32 -7.21 7.25
C MET A 86 -1.98 -7.61 5.82
N TYR A 87 -1.28 -6.74 5.09
CA TYR A 87 -0.87 -7.03 3.72
C TYR A 87 0.15 -8.17 3.62
N TYR A 88 1.11 -8.24 4.56
CA TYR A 88 2.04 -9.37 4.67
C TYR A 88 1.27 -10.69 4.85
N VAL A 89 0.36 -10.77 5.82
CA VAL A 89 -0.41 -12.01 6.08
C VAL A 89 -1.26 -12.38 4.86
N ALA A 90 -1.94 -11.41 4.24
CA ALA A 90 -2.77 -11.64 3.07
C ALA A 90 -1.93 -12.12 1.87
N SER A 91 -0.81 -11.46 1.58
CA SER A 91 0.06 -11.80 0.45
C SER A 91 0.73 -13.16 0.66
N ALA A 92 1.28 -13.42 1.84
CA ALA A 92 1.91 -14.71 2.16
C ALA A 92 0.90 -15.86 2.12
N GLY A 93 -0.34 -15.63 2.61
CA GLY A 93 -1.43 -16.60 2.50
C GLY A 93 -1.82 -16.87 1.05
N GLN A 94 -1.98 -15.82 0.23
CA GLN A 94 -2.30 -15.94 -1.19
C GLN A 94 -1.23 -16.71 -1.96
N TYR A 95 0.05 -16.38 -1.79
CA TYR A 95 1.14 -17.07 -2.48
C TYR A 95 1.27 -18.53 -2.03
N ASN A 96 1.18 -18.82 -0.72
CA ASN A 96 1.16 -20.21 -0.26
C ASN A 96 -0.01 -21.00 -0.85
N GLY A 97 -1.22 -20.43 -0.86
CA GLY A 97 -2.40 -21.07 -1.43
C GLY A 97 -2.26 -21.33 -2.94
N LEU A 98 -1.73 -20.36 -3.68
CA LEU A 98 -1.48 -20.48 -5.12
C LEU A 98 -0.49 -21.61 -5.42
N TYR A 99 0.68 -21.61 -4.78
CA TYR A 99 1.69 -22.64 -5.04
C TYR A 99 1.24 -24.03 -4.58
N ALA A 100 0.55 -24.13 -3.45
CA ALA A 100 -0.05 -25.39 -3.00
C ALA A 100 -1.07 -25.94 -4.01
N SER A 101 -1.88 -25.08 -4.63
CA SER A 101 -2.84 -25.49 -5.67
C SER A 101 -2.16 -26.05 -6.94
N MET A 102 -0.92 -25.64 -7.19
CA MET A 102 -0.06 -26.15 -8.27
C MET A 102 0.71 -27.41 -7.87
N GLY A 103 0.47 -27.96 -6.67
CA GLY A 103 1.21 -29.11 -6.12
C GLY A 103 2.61 -28.77 -5.60
N VAL A 104 2.96 -27.48 -5.50
CA VAL A 104 4.26 -27.02 -5.04
C VAL A 104 4.18 -26.64 -3.55
N THR A 105 4.64 -27.53 -2.67
CA THR A 105 4.62 -27.33 -1.21
C THR A 105 5.99 -27.04 -0.62
N ALA A 106 7.04 -26.95 -1.45
CA ALA A 106 8.41 -26.70 -1.02
C ALA A 106 8.64 -25.25 -0.53
N TYR A 107 7.78 -24.31 -0.92
CA TYR A 107 7.90 -22.90 -0.57
C TYR A 107 6.96 -22.53 0.57
N ASN A 108 7.49 -21.81 1.57
CA ASN A 108 6.71 -21.24 2.67
C ASN A 108 6.82 -19.71 2.66
N PHE A 109 5.83 -19.04 2.07
CA PHE A 109 5.82 -17.58 1.95
C PHE A 109 5.61 -16.85 3.28
N PHE A 110 5.14 -17.53 4.34
CA PHE A 110 5.09 -16.91 5.67
C PHE A 110 6.50 -16.79 6.28
N GLY A 111 7.40 -17.71 5.94
CA GLY A 111 8.80 -17.67 6.35
C GLY A 111 9.70 -16.78 5.47
N ASP A 112 9.17 -16.19 4.41
CA ASP A 112 9.94 -15.35 3.50
C ASP A 112 10.22 -13.97 4.11
N ILE A 113 11.50 -13.66 4.30
CA ILE A 113 11.94 -12.36 4.82
C ILE A 113 11.53 -11.22 3.88
N SER A 114 11.51 -11.41 2.57
CA SER A 114 11.08 -10.37 1.63
C SER A 114 9.60 -10.00 1.79
N MET A 115 8.77 -10.94 2.25
CA MET A 115 7.34 -10.70 2.53
C MET A 115 7.17 -9.88 3.81
N LEU A 116 8.00 -10.11 4.84
CA LEU A 116 8.03 -9.27 6.04
C LEU A 116 8.41 -7.81 5.71
N PHE A 117 9.16 -7.59 4.64
CA PHE A 117 9.48 -6.24 4.20
C PHE A 117 8.29 -5.46 3.65
N TYR A 118 7.15 -6.08 3.34
CA TYR A 118 5.92 -5.33 3.12
C TYR A 118 5.44 -4.60 4.38
N LEU A 119 5.57 -5.24 5.54
CA LEU A 119 5.31 -4.60 6.83
C LEU A 119 6.33 -3.50 7.09
N VAL A 120 7.62 -3.82 6.97
CA VAL A 120 8.71 -2.88 7.27
C VAL A 120 8.64 -1.65 6.35
N ASN A 121 8.39 -1.83 5.05
CA ASN A 121 8.27 -0.73 4.11
C ASN A 121 7.05 0.16 4.42
N ALA A 122 5.91 -0.41 4.81
CA ALA A 122 4.75 0.37 5.22
C ALA A 122 5.01 1.18 6.51
N VAL A 123 5.78 0.64 7.47
CA VAL A 123 6.21 1.40 8.67
C VAL A 123 7.14 2.53 8.28
N ILE A 124 8.18 2.23 7.50
CA ILE A 124 9.22 3.18 7.12
C ILE A 124 8.63 4.33 6.29
N ILE A 125 7.75 4.03 5.32
CA ILE A 125 7.18 5.04 4.44
C ILE A 125 6.42 6.11 5.25
N GLY A 126 5.59 5.69 6.21
CA GLY A 126 4.82 6.59 7.07
C GLY A 126 5.72 7.33 8.07
N TYR A 127 6.67 6.63 8.69
CA TYR A 127 7.61 7.24 9.63
C TYR A 127 8.50 8.30 8.97
N MET A 128 9.03 8.02 7.78
CA MET A 128 9.83 8.96 7.00
C MET A 128 9.01 10.17 6.57
N ALA A 129 7.81 9.96 6.03
CA ALA A 129 6.93 11.04 5.61
C ALA A 129 6.65 12.01 6.77
N GLY A 130 6.33 11.49 7.96
CA GLY A 130 6.10 12.33 9.14
C GLY A 130 7.35 13.00 9.70
N SER A 131 8.50 12.32 9.66
CA SER A 131 9.77 12.88 10.11
C SER A 131 10.25 14.03 9.23
N LEU A 132 10.04 13.93 7.91
CA LEU A 132 10.43 14.93 6.93
C LEU A 132 9.41 16.09 6.86
N SER A 133 8.11 15.78 6.88
CA SER A 133 7.04 16.80 6.88
C SER A 133 7.02 17.62 8.18
N LYS A 134 7.27 16.99 9.34
CA LYS A 134 7.13 17.61 10.69
C LYS A 134 5.78 18.31 10.88
N GLY A 135 4.71 17.74 10.31
CA GLY A 135 3.36 18.31 10.34
C GLY A 135 3.28 19.67 9.65
N SER A 136 3.96 19.84 8.52
CA SER A 136 3.88 21.05 7.70
C SER A 136 2.73 20.93 6.71
N THR A 137 1.92 21.98 6.61
CA THR A 137 0.81 22.07 5.63
C THR A 137 1.27 22.65 4.28
N ASN A 138 2.55 22.96 4.14
CA ASN A 138 3.11 23.46 2.90
C ASN A 138 3.24 22.31 1.89
N PHE A 139 2.54 22.44 0.75
CA PHE A 139 2.48 21.38 -0.25
C PHE A 139 3.87 20.97 -0.78
N LYS A 140 4.80 21.91 -0.99
CA LYS A 140 6.16 21.58 -1.47
C LYS A 140 6.89 20.67 -0.50
N ARG A 141 6.73 20.92 0.81
CA ARG A 141 7.35 20.10 1.85
C ARG A 141 6.68 18.73 1.99
N MET A 142 5.36 18.68 1.88
CA MET A 142 4.61 17.42 1.88
C MET A 142 5.02 16.55 0.68
N LEU A 143 5.11 17.16 -0.51
CA LEU A 143 5.54 16.49 -1.73
C LEU A 143 6.98 15.97 -1.60
N GLY A 144 7.92 16.78 -1.11
CA GLY A 144 9.30 16.34 -0.90
C GLY A 144 9.41 15.20 0.10
N ALA A 145 8.70 15.29 1.23
CA ALA A 145 8.67 14.24 2.26
C ALA A 145 8.10 12.93 1.71
N SER A 146 7.00 13.03 0.98
CA SER A 146 6.29 11.91 0.36
C SER A 146 7.12 11.21 -0.72
N LEU A 147 7.68 11.97 -1.67
CA LEU A 147 8.52 11.43 -2.74
C LEU A 147 9.78 10.76 -2.18
N THR A 148 10.42 11.38 -1.18
CA THR A 148 11.59 10.79 -0.53
C THR A 148 11.23 9.45 0.10
N ALA A 149 10.16 9.40 0.89
CA ALA A 149 9.72 8.17 1.54
C ALA A 149 9.34 7.07 0.53
N ALA A 150 8.59 7.42 -0.51
CA ALA A 150 8.14 6.48 -1.54
C ALA A 150 9.31 5.92 -2.37
N ILE A 151 10.25 6.77 -2.80
CA ILE A 151 11.43 6.33 -3.56
C ILE A 151 12.33 5.46 -2.68
N THR A 152 12.61 5.86 -1.43
CA THR A 152 13.45 5.07 -0.52
C THR A 152 12.86 3.67 -0.29
N THR A 153 11.56 3.57 -0.04
CA THR A 153 10.92 2.27 0.16
C THR A 153 10.84 1.43 -1.12
N ALA A 154 10.73 2.05 -2.31
CA ALA A 154 10.85 1.35 -3.58
C ALA A 154 12.25 0.76 -3.80
N ILE A 155 13.31 1.50 -3.46
CA ILE A 155 14.70 1.01 -3.51
C ILE A 155 14.86 -0.21 -2.59
N ILE A 156 14.37 -0.11 -1.35
CA ILE A 156 14.44 -1.21 -0.38
C ILE A 156 13.69 -2.43 -0.93
N GLN A 157 12.47 -2.27 -1.42
CA GLN A 157 11.69 -3.40 -1.96
C GLN A 157 12.37 -4.04 -3.17
N ALA A 158 12.88 -3.25 -4.12
CA ALA A 158 13.59 -3.76 -5.28
C ALA A 158 14.83 -4.56 -4.88
N PHE A 159 15.60 -4.06 -3.91
CA PHE A 159 16.76 -4.77 -3.35
C PHE A 159 16.37 -6.09 -2.68
N MET A 160 15.30 -6.08 -1.87
CA MET A 160 14.81 -7.27 -1.19
C MET A 160 14.30 -8.34 -2.17
N ASN A 161 13.54 -7.93 -3.18
CA ASN A 161 13.06 -8.82 -4.23
C ASN A 161 14.20 -9.47 -5.01
N TYR A 162 15.26 -8.71 -5.30
CA TYR A 162 16.39 -9.21 -6.08
C TYR A 162 17.33 -10.15 -5.30
N ASN A 163 17.54 -9.90 -4.00
CA ASN A 163 18.56 -10.60 -3.22
C ASN A 163 18.01 -11.63 -2.24
N VAL A 164 16.85 -11.35 -1.62
CA VAL A 164 16.42 -12.03 -0.39
C VAL A 164 15.14 -12.83 -0.57
N ALA A 165 14.29 -12.46 -1.53
CA ALA A 165 13.03 -13.16 -1.76
C ALA A 165 13.20 -14.67 -1.97
N LEU A 166 12.15 -15.42 -1.66
CA LEU A 166 12.07 -16.83 -2.02
C LEU A 166 12.37 -17.02 -3.51
N GLU A 167 12.97 -18.17 -3.83
CA GLU A 167 13.50 -18.49 -5.16
C GLU A 167 12.57 -18.12 -6.32
N PRO A 168 11.26 -18.45 -6.32
CA PRO A 168 10.39 -18.10 -7.44
C PRO A 168 10.29 -16.58 -7.67
N GLY A 169 10.04 -15.81 -6.60
CA GLY A 169 9.95 -14.35 -6.68
C GLY A 169 11.28 -13.70 -7.00
N ARG A 170 12.38 -14.24 -6.47
CA ARG A 170 13.74 -13.76 -6.73
C ARG A 170 14.16 -13.98 -8.17
N MET A 171 13.91 -15.17 -8.71
CA MET A 171 14.21 -15.50 -10.12
C MET A 171 13.41 -14.60 -11.06
N MET A 172 12.14 -14.33 -10.76
CA MET A 172 11.32 -13.39 -11.55
C MET A 172 11.91 -11.97 -11.52
N ALA A 173 12.31 -11.48 -10.34
CA ALA A 173 12.96 -10.18 -10.22
C ALA A 173 14.26 -10.14 -11.03
N GLN A 174 15.19 -11.08 -10.78
CA GLN A 174 16.48 -11.15 -11.47
C GLN A 174 16.34 -11.24 -12.98
N ASN A 175 15.41 -12.07 -13.47
CA ASN A 175 15.13 -12.16 -14.90
C ASN A 175 14.60 -10.84 -15.46
N SER A 176 13.65 -10.17 -14.79
CA SER A 176 13.15 -8.86 -15.23
C SER A 176 14.28 -7.84 -15.36
N TRP A 177 15.18 -7.78 -14.39
CA TRP A 177 16.33 -6.87 -14.42
C TRP A 177 17.38 -7.24 -15.48
N ALA A 178 17.50 -8.51 -15.86
CA ALA A 178 18.44 -8.98 -16.86
C ALA A 178 17.92 -8.82 -18.29
N THR A 179 16.62 -9.07 -18.52
CA THR A 179 16.03 -9.05 -19.88
C THR A 179 15.59 -7.68 -20.33
N ASP A 180 15.00 -6.89 -19.43
CA ASP A 180 14.53 -5.54 -19.74
C ASP A 180 14.70 -4.62 -18.51
N PRO A 181 15.91 -4.06 -18.31
CA PRO A 181 16.21 -3.20 -17.18
C PRO A 181 15.33 -1.94 -17.14
N VAL A 182 14.91 -1.43 -18.30
CA VAL A 182 14.07 -0.23 -18.37
C VAL A 182 12.67 -0.56 -17.84
N MET A 183 12.09 -1.66 -18.30
CA MET A 183 10.79 -2.10 -17.80
C MET A 183 10.86 -2.50 -16.32
N ALA A 184 11.96 -3.09 -15.87
CA ALA A 184 12.16 -3.38 -14.45
C ALA A 184 12.14 -2.10 -13.59
N VAL A 185 12.80 -1.02 -14.04
CA VAL A 185 12.72 0.29 -13.37
C VAL A 185 11.29 0.83 -13.39
N VAL A 186 10.59 0.75 -14.52
CA VAL A 186 9.20 1.22 -14.63
C VAL A 186 8.32 0.50 -13.61
N ILE A 187 8.37 -0.83 -13.57
CA ILE A 187 7.54 -1.64 -12.67
C ILE A 187 7.84 -1.36 -11.19
N ASN A 188 9.11 -1.25 -10.82
CA ASN A 188 9.50 -1.11 -9.40
C ASN A 188 9.32 0.32 -8.87
N PHE A 189 9.49 1.35 -9.70
CA PHE A 189 9.57 2.73 -9.23
C PHE A 189 8.37 3.58 -9.60
N VAL A 190 7.76 3.41 -10.78
CA VAL A 190 6.67 4.28 -11.23
C VAL A 190 5.44 4.22 -10.31
N PRO A 191 4.97 3.05 -9.84
CA PRO A 191 3.86 2.99 -8.89
C PRO A 191 4.16 3.74 -7.60
N SER A 192 5.39 3.61 -7.08
CA SER A 192 5.79 4.29 -5.84
C SER A 192 5.93 5.80 -6.04
N ILE A 193 6.47 6.25 -7.17
CA ILE A 193 6.54 7.68 -7.52
C ILE A 193 5.12 8.26 -7.66
N ALA A 194 4.23 7.55 -8.36
CA ALA A 194 2.83 7.95 -8.48
C ALA A 194 2.16 8.09 -7.11
N LEU A 195 2.35 7.12 -6.21
CA LEU A 195 1.90 7.20 -4.82
C LEU A 195 2.50 8.42 -4.10
N GLY A 196 3.80 8.64 -4.27
CA GLY A 196 4.54 9.77 -3.72
C GLY A 196 4.03 11.14 -4.19
N ILE A 197 3.31 11.21 -5.31
CA ILE A 197 2.68 12.42 -5.86
C ILE A 197 1.21 12.51 -5.47
N ILE A 198 0.44 11.43 -5.62
CA ILE A 198 -1.02 11.41 -5.38
C ILE A 198 -1.33 11.65 -3.91
N VAL A 199 -0.62 10.98 -3.00
CA VAL A 199 -0.90 11.07 -1.57
C VAL A 199 -0.73 12.48 -0.99
N PRO A 200 0.34 13.26 -1.26
CA PRO A 200 0.44 14.61 -0.72
C PRO A 200 -0.63 15.55 -1.28
N ILE A 201 -1.17 15.28 -2.49
CA ILE A 201 -2.34 16.01 -3.01
C ILE A 201 -3.56 15.70 -2.15
N LEU A 202 -3.85 14.42 -1.90
CA LEU A 202 -4.96 14.00 -1.03
C LEU A 202 -4.81 14.56 0.38
N ALA A 203 -3.63 14.43 0.98
CA ALA A 203 -3.34 14.99 2.29
C ALA A 203 -3.52 16.52 2.29
N LYS A 204 -3.11 17.22 1.22
CA LYS A 204 -3.34 18.68 1.13
C LYS A 204 -4.82 19.03 1.11
N VAL A 205 -5.63 18.29 0.35
CA VAL A 205 -7.10 18.46 0.34
C VAL A 205 -7.69 18.18 1.72
N MET A 206 -7.23 17.14 2.42
CA MET A 206 -7.66 16.82 3.79
C MET A 206 -7.38 17.97 4.77
N THR A 207 -6.27 18.70 4.61
CA THR A 207 -6.01 19.90 5.44
C THR A 207 -7.01 21.03 5.21
N TRP A 208 -7.63 21.13 4.03
CA TRP A 208 -8.67 22.14 3.76
C TRP A 208 -9.98 21.86 4.51
N TYR A 209 -10.26 20.58 4.78
CA TYR A 209 -11.44 20.15 5.53
C TYR A 209 -11.18 19.97 7.03
N GLY A 210 -10.03 20.42 7.54
CA GLY A 210 -9.70 20.35 8.97
C GLY A 210 -9.29 18.96 9.47
N ILE A 211 -9.01 18.01 8.58
CA ILE A 211 -8.55 16.64 8.92
C ILE A 211 -7.03 16.67 9.18
N GLN A 212 -6.61 17.50 10.12
CA GLN A 212 -5.24 17.57 10.60
C GLN A 212 -5.26 17.69 12.13
N PRO A 213 -4.28 17.13 12.84
CA PRO A 213 -4.22 17.33 14.28
C PRO A 213 -4.01 18.82 14.52
N MET A 214 -4.78 19.42 15.41
CA MET A 214 -4.37 20.71 15.94
C MET A 214 -3.05 20.45 16.68
N LYS A 215 -1.97 21.11 16.27
CA LYS A 215 -0.77 21.17 17.13
C LYS A 215 -1.23 21.92 18.38
N HIS A 216 -1.59 21.19 19.43
CA HIS A 216 -1.59 21.73 20.77
C HIS A 216 -0.13 22.06 21.05
N TYR A 217 0.23 23.33 20.86
CA TYR A 217 1.47 23.84 21.39
C TYR A 217 1.41 23.56 22.89
N ALA A 218 2.25 22.65 23.37
CA ALA A 218 2.58 22.61 24.77
C ALA A 218 3.25 23.95 25.05
N SER A 219 2.49 24.87 25.64
CA SER A 219 2.99 26.08 26.29
C SER A 219 3.98 25.71 27.38
#